data_AF-A6QZD0-F1
#
_entry.id   AF-A6QZD0-F1
#
_cell.length_a   1.000
_cell.length_b   1.000
_cell.length_c   1.000
_cell.angle_alpha   90.00
_cell.angle_beta   90.00
_cell.angle_gamma   90.00
#
_symmetry.space_group_name_H-M   'P 1'
#
loop_
_entity.id
_entity.type
_entity.pdbx_description
1 polymer ?
#
loop_
_entity_poly.entity_id
_entity_poly.type
_entity_poly.pdbx_seq_one_letter_code
_entity_poly.pdbx_strand_id
1 'polypeptide(L)'
;MSTENLSSKAPTFMDSSRLVVQDDARNIYRDKLEGVSKIKKEIFRTVSASELEISTDGNHLIDFRDLLIALKKRLSPRTADRQYEVRQKYQNLQKVPKQVARCLDTEKEIKHSGIDGNYDIWKDFFCANIPIDNPYVTVRKREIEIGGKEDFSFADVVNDFRSKYRKNGIYQARTSCVQSYYLEW
;
A
#
# COMPACT_ATOMS: atom_id res chain seq x y z
N MET A 1 57.44 -60.91 -38.32
CA MET A 1 57.22 -59.54 -38.83
C MET A 1 55.83 -59.53 -39.43
N SER A 2 54.87 -58.97 -38.70
CA SER A 2 53.46 -58.96 -39.12
C SER A 2 53.10 -57.60 -39.70
N THR A 3 52.36 -57.67 -40.80
CA THR A 3 51.93 -56.60 -41.69
C THR A 3 50.92 -55.64 -41.08
N GLU A 4 50.94 -54.42 -41.62
CA GLU A 4 50.03 -53.31 -41.39
C GLU A 4 48.54 -53.66 -41.58
N ASN A 5 47.66 -52.93 -40.87
CA ASN A 5 46.34 -52.61 -41.39
C ASN A 5 45.91 -51.22 -40.88
N LEU A 6 45.86 -50.27 -41.82
CA LEU A 6 45.29 -48.95 -41.69
C LEU A 6 43.76 -49.07 -41.57
N SER A 7 43.18 -48.63 -40.45
CA SER A 7 41.73 -48.41 -40.33
C SER A 7 41.47 -46.91 -40.16
N SER A 8 41.11 -46.26 -41.27
CA SER A 8 40.67 -44.86 -41.30
C SER A 8 39.27 -44.75 -40.69
N LYS A 9 39.17 -44.26 -39.46
CA LYS A 9 37.88 -43.93 -38.84
C LYS A 9 37.56 -42.46 -39.18
N ALA A 10 36.59 -42.25 -40.05
CA ALA A 10 36.07 -40.92 -40.38
C ALA A 10 35.43 -40.26 -39.13
N PRO A 11 35.43 -38.91 -39.02
CA PRO A 11 34.83 -38.25 -37.87
C PRO A 11 33.31 -38.38 -37.90
N THR A 12 32.75 -38.73 -36.76
CA THR A 12 31.31 -38.88 -36.51
C THR A 12 30.58 -37.58 -36.84
N PHE A 13 29.69 -37.62 -37.83
CA PHE A 13 28.77 -36.54 -38.17
C PHE A 13 27.86 -36.25 -36.96
N MET A 14 27.99 -35.06 -36.35
CA MET A 14 27.14 -34.63 -35.23
C MET A 14 25.71 -34.45 -35.71
N ASP A 15 24.78 -35.10 -35.01
CA ASP A 15 23.34 -35.15 -35.32
C ASP A 15 22.70 -33.75 -35.24
N SER A 16 22.40 -33.20 -36.43
CA SER A 16 21.77 -31.90 -36.66
C SER A 16 20.41 -31.74 -35.96
N SER A 17 19.74 -32.85 -35.64
CA SER A 17 18.39 -32.86 -35.07
C SER A 17 18.36 -32.31 -33.64
N ARG A 18 19.47 -32.43 -32.89
CA ARG A 18 19.55 -32.02 -31.49
C ARG A 18 19.75 -30.51 -31.30
N LEU A 19 20.30 -29.83 -32.31
CA LEU A 19 20.51 -28.38 -32.30
C LEU A 19 19.23 -27.61 -32.62
N VAL A 20 18.44 -28.08 -33.60
CA VAL A 20 17.17 -27.44 -34.01
C VAL A 20 16.17 -27.38 -32.85
N VAL A 21 16.07 -28.46 -32.05
CA VAL A 21 15.16 -28.52 -30.89
C VAL A 21 15.57 -27.54 -29.78
N GLN A 22 16.87 -27.29 -29.59
CA GLN A 22 17.35 -26.31 -28.62
C GLN A 22 17.11 -24.86 -29.06
N ASP A 23 17.24 -24.58 -30.35
CA ASP A 23 17.02 -23.24 -30.91
C ASP A 23 15.55 -22.85 -30.86
N ASP A 24 14.63 -23.78 -31.15
CA ASP A 24 13.18 -23.53 -31.04
C ASP A 24 12.75 -23.25 -29.60
N ALA A 25 13.24 -24.02 -28.62
CA ALA A 25 12.93 -23.77 -27.22
C ALA A 25 13.48 -22.42 -26.71
N ARG A 26 14.68 -22.03 -27.17
CA ARG A 26 15.30 -20.74 -26.84
C ARG A 26 14.53 -19.57 -27.46
N ASN A 27 14.07 -19.72 -28.70
CA ASN A 27 13.25 -18.72 -29.39
C ASN A 27 11.90 -18.53 -28.67
N ILE A 28 11.22 -19.62 -28.30
CA ILE A 28 9.97 -19.57 -27.53
C ILE A 28 10.16 -18.87 -26.18
N TYR A 29 11.26 -19.14 -25.48
CA TYR A 29 11.55 -18.50 -24.20
C TYR A 29 11.78 -16.99 -24.35
N ARG A 30 12.53 -16.57 -25.38
CA ARG A 30 12.77 -15.16 -25.68
C ARG A 30 11.46 -14.42 -26.01
N ASP A 31 10.60 -15.01 -26.83
CA ASP A 31 9.34 -14.39 -27.22
C ASP A 31 8.41 -14.19 -26.01
N LYS A 32 8.42 -15.14 -25.06
CA LYS A 32 7.72 -15.00 -23.77
C LYS A 32 8.28 -13.86 -22.92
N LEU A 33 9.60 -13.75 -22.80
CA LEU A 33 10.25 -12.65 -22.08
C LEU A 33 9.93 -11.30 -22.70
N GLU A 34 9.92 -11.21 -24.03
CA GLU A 34 9.55 -9.99 -24.74
C GLU A 34 8.08 -9.61 -24.49
N GLY A 35 7.17 -10.60 -24.53
CA GLY A 35 5.77 -10.42 -24.18
C GLY A 35 5.58 -9.87 -22.75
N VAL A 36 6.26 -10.46 -21.76
CA VAL A 36 6.22 -9.98 -20.36
C VAL A 36 6.79 -8.57 -20.25
N SER A 37 7.88 -8.26 -20.97
CA SER A 37 8.48 -6.92 -20.98
C SER A 37 7.52 -5.86 -21.54
N LYS A 38 6.81 -6.17 -22.64
CA LYS A 38 5.79 -5.29 -23.22
C LYS A 38 4.64 -5.02 -22.23
N ILE A 39 4.12 -6.06 -21.58
CA ILE A 39 3.05 -5.93 -20.58
C ILE A 39 3.53 -5.07 -19.39
N LYS A 40 4.72 -5.35 -18.87
CA LYS A 40 5.33 -4.58 -17.75
C LYS A 40 5.46 -3.11 -18.12
N LYS A 41 5.93 -2.80 -19.33
CA LYS A 41 6.06 -1.42 -19.82
C LYS A 41 4.71 -0.72 -19.91
N GLU A 42 3.66 -1.41 -20.37
CA GLU A 42 2.33 -0.82 -20.50
C GLU A 42 1.67 -0.57 -19.14
N ILE A 43 1.90 -1.44 -18.16
CA ILE A 43 1.49 -1.21 -16.76
C ILE A 43 2.18 0.04 -16.21
N PHE A 44 3.50 0.16 -16.35
CA PHE A 44 4.21 1.34 -15.82
C PHE A 44 3.95 2.64 -16.60
N ARG A 45 3.40 2.56 -17.81
CA ARG A 45 2.86 3.73 -18.53
C ARG A 45 1.54 4.22 -17.95
N THR A 46 0.76 3.32 -17.37
CA THR A 46 -0.60 3.60 -16.89
C THR A 46 -0.66 3.85 -15.39
N VAL A 47 0.22 3.21 -14.61
CA VAL A 47 0.26 3.31 -13.15
C VAL A 47 1.71 3.40 -12.68
N SER A 48 2.00 4.33 -11.77
CA SER A 48 3.35 4.51 -11.22
C SER A 48 3.72 3.41 -10.21
N ALA A 49 5.01 3.13 -10.03
CA ALA A 49 5.48 2.16 -9.03
C ALA A 49 5.07 2.53 -7.59
N SER A 50 5.01 3.83 -7.28
CA SER A 50 4.52 4.35 -6.00
C SER A 50 3.04 4.06 -5.76
N GLU A 51 2.20 4.13 -6.79
CA GLU A 51 0.77 3.80 -6.68
C GLU A 51 0.54 2.30 -6.51
N LEU A 52 1.48 1.48 -6.97
CA LEU A 52 1.48 0.03 -6.73
C LEU A 52 2.14 -0.36 -5.41
N GLU A 53 2.65 0.61 -4.64
CA GLU A 53 3.40 0.39 -3.38
C GLU A 53 4.57 -0.60 -3.53
N ILE A 54 5.23 -0.58 -4.70
CA ILE A 54 6.39 -1.42 -4.97
C ILE A 54 7.64 -0.65 -4.55
N SER A 55 8.39 -1.21 -3.59
CA SER A 55 9.71 -0.67 -3.22
C SER A 55 10.68 -0.87 -4.37
N THR A 56 11.18 0.22 -4.94
CA THR A 56 12.28 0.18 -5.90
C THR A 56 13.56 0.49 -5.13
N ASP A 57 14.21 -0.54 -4.62
CA ASP A 57 15.47 -0.50 -3.85
C ASP A 57 16.69 -0.16 -4.72
N GLY A 58 16.54 0.78 -5.66
CA GLY A 58 17.59 1.20 -6.60
C GLY A 58 17.97 0.13 -7.63
N ASN A 59 17.51 -1.10 -7.49
CA ASN A 59 17.68 -2.15 -8.48
C ASN A 59 16.44 -2.22 -9.39
N HIS A 60 16.62 -1.93 -10.68
CA HIS A 60 15.53 -1.69 -11.63
C HIS A 60 14.75 -2.94 -12.06
N LEU A 61 14.95 -4.08 -11.40
CA LEU A 61 14.33 -5.35 -11.78
C LEU A 61 13.21 -5.74 -10.81
N ILE A 62 12.11 -4.98 -10.87
CA ILE A 62 10.83 -5.40 -10.26
C ILE A 62 10.42 -6.75 -10.87
N ASP A 63 10.28 -7.79 -10.05
CA ASP A 63 9.79 -9.10 -10.48
C ASP A 63 8.35 -8.94 -11.01
N PHE A 64 8.05 -9.56 -12.15
CA PHE A 64 6.70 -9.58 -12.71
C PHE A 64 5.70 -10.21 -11.73
N ARG A 65 6.15 -11.15 -10.89
CA ARG A 65 5.33 -11.72 -9.82
C ARG A 65 4.92 -10.66 -8.80
N ASP A 66 5.86 -9.83 -8.35
CA ASP A 66 5.59 -8.77 -7.38
C ASP A 66 4.68 -7.70 -7.98
N LEU A 67 4.87 -7.39 -9.26
CA LEU A 67 3.99 -6.51 -10.02
C LEU A 67 2.55 -7.04 -10.08
N LEU A 68 2.37 -8.33 -10.38
CA LEU A 68 1.04 -8.96 -10.40
C LEU A 68 0.40 -9.00 -9.01
N ILE A 69 1.18 -9.24 -7.95
CA ILE A 69 0.69 -9.21 -6.57
C ILE A 69 0.20 -7.80 -6.21
N ALA A 70 0.99 -6.77 -6.52
CA ALA A 70 0.63 -5.38 -6.29
C ALA A 70 -0.63 -4.97 -7.07
N LEU A 71 -0.70 -5.32 -8.35
CA LEU A 71 -1.88 -5.09 -9.18
C LEU A 71 -3.12 -5.80 -8.63
N LYS A 72 -2.99 -7.07 -8.22
CA LYS A 72 -4.09 -7.82 -7.64
C LYS A 72 -4.59 -7.17 -6.35
N LYS A 73 -3.69 -6.73 -5.47
CA LYS A 73 -4.06 -6.00 -4.25
C LYS A 73 -4.84 -4.73 -4.56
N ARG A 74 -4.42 -3.97 -5.59
CA ARG A 74 -5.07 -2.71 -5.96
C ARG A 74 -6.40 -2.88 -6.69
N LEU A 75 -6.46 -3.80 -7.65
CA LEU A 75 -7.64 -3.99 -8.50
C LEU A 75 -8.69 -4.91 -7.87
N SER A 76 -8.29 -5.78 -6.95
CA SER A 76 -9.19 -6.73 -6.29
C SER A 76 -8.76 -6.96 -4.84
N PRO A 77 -8.86 -5.91 -3.98
CA PRO A 77 -8.48 -6.03 -2.59
C PRO A 77 -9.34 -7.10 -1.93
N ARG A 78 -8.73 -8.06 -1.22
CA ARG A 78 -9.53 -8.94 -0.35
C ARG A 78 -10.09 -8.10 0.79
N THR A 79 -11.23 -8.51 1.33
CA THR A 79 -11.80 -7.88 2.53
C THR A 79 -10.76 -7.81 3.67
N ALA A 80 -9.97 -8.86 3.85
CA ALA A 80 -8.89 -8.91 4.85
C ALA A 80 -7.78 -7.87 4.59
N ASP A 81 -7.42 -7.63 3.33
CA ASP A 81 -6.38 -6.64 2.97
C ASP A 81 -6.87 -5.22 3.30
N ARG A 82 -8.12 -4.90 2.93
CA ARG A 82 -8.75 -3.61 3.31
C ARG A 82 -8.82 -3.45 4.83
N GLN A 83 -9.24 -4.49 5.53
CA GLN A 83 -9.30 -4.47 6.99
C GLN A 83 -7.92 -4.19 7.59
N TYR A 84 -6.86 -4.83 7.09
CA TYR A 84 -5.48 -4.60 7.53
C TYR A 84 -5.02 -3.15 7.32
N GLU A 85 -5.23 -2.60 6.13
CA GLU A 85 -4.91 -1.20 5.81
C GLU A 85 -5.62 -0.22 6.75
N VAL A 86 -6.90 -0.48 7.02
CA VAL A 86 -7.69 0.34 7.96
C VAL A 86 -7.17 0.21 9.39
N ARG A 87 -6.73 -0.98 9.84
CA ARG A 87 -6.08 -1.13 11.16
C ARG A 87 -4.82 -0.26 11.25
N GLN A 88 -4.00 -0.25 10.21
CA GLN A 88 -2.75 0.52 10.17
C GLN A 88 -3.03 2.03 10.21
N LYS A 89 -3.97 2.51 9.39
CA LYS A 89 -4.41 3.92 9.41
C LYS A 89 -4.92 4.34 10.79
N TYR A 90 -5.71 3.48 11.44
CA TYR A 90 -6.23 3.75 12.78
C TYR A 90 -5.12 3.82 13.84
N GLN A 91 -4.16 2.88 13.83
CA GLN A 91 -3.01 2.91 14.74
C GLN A 91 -2.18 4.19 14.58
N ASN A 92 -2.06 4.72 13.37
CA ASN A 92 -1.37 5.98 13.11
C ASN A 92 -2.12 7.19 13.69
N LEU A 93 -3.46 7.15 13.74
CA LEU A 93 -4.25 8.22 14.38
C LEU A 93 -4.06 8.26 15.89
N GLN A 94 -3.94 7.10 16.55
CA GLN A 94 -3.70 7.04 18.00
C GLN A 94 -2.37 7.71 18.39
N LYS A 95 -1.40 7.78 17.48
CA LYS A 95 -0.05 8.29 17.75
C LYS A 95 0.11 9.80 17.48
N VAL A 96 -0.76 10.42 16.68
CA VAL A 96 -0.52 11.79 16.18
C VAL A 96 -1.64 12.76 16.60
N PRO A 97 -1.38 13.66 17.56
CA PRO A 97 -2.38 14.62 18.06
C PRO A 97 -2.91 15.60 16.99
N LYS A 98 -2.18 15.81 15.89
CA LYS A 98 -2.49 16.81 14.85
C LYS A 98 -3.41 16.30 13.73
N GLN A 99 -4.04 15.14 13.89
CA GLN A 99 -4.85 14.52 12.83
C GLN A 99 -6.35 14.48 13.10
N VAL A 100 -6.89 15.40 13.92
CA VAL A 100 -8.35 15.52 14.16
C VAL A 100 -9.14 15.57 12.84
N ALA A 101 -8.58 16.22 11.81
CA ALA A 101 -9.20 16.29 10.48
C ALA A 101 -9.37 14.94 9.77
N ARG A 102 -8.52 13.94 10.08
CA ARG A 102 -8.52 12.60 9.45
C ARG A 102 -9.35 11.57 10.23
N CYS A 103 -9.82 11.92 11.42
CA CYS A 103 -10.65 11.03 12.24
C CYS A 103 -11.97 10.66 11.54
N LEU A 104 -12.57 11.60 10.79
CA LEU A 104 -13.82 11.35 10.06
C LEU A 104 -13.64 10.38 8.89
N ASP A 105 -12.55 10.54 8.13
CA ASP A 105 -12.25 9.66 7.01
C ASP A 105 -11.98 8.24 7.51
N THR A 106 -11.25 8.10 8.61
CA THR A 106 -10.94 6.79 9.19
C THR A 106 -12.16 6.13 9.84
N GLU A 107 -13.04 6.89 10.48
CA GLU A 107 -14.31 6.36 10.99
C GLU A 107 -15.15 5.74 9.86
N LYS A 108 -15.25 6.45 8.73
CA LYS A 108 -15.93 5.92 7.54
C LYS A 108 -15.25 4.66 7.06
N GLU A 109 -13.93 4.66 6.89
CA GLU A 109 -13.19 3.49 6.41
C GLU A 109 -13.35 2.25 7.31
N ILE A 110 -13.39 2.43 8.65
CA ILE A 110 -13.66 1.36 9.63
C ILE A 110 -15.05 0.76 9.43
N LYS A 111 -16.08 1.61 9.34
CA LYS A 111 -17.46 1.19 9.09
C LYS A 111 -17.59 0.45 7.76
N HIS A 112 -17.00 0.99 6.69
CA HIS A 112 -17.04 0.37 5.36
C HIS A 112 -16.28 -0.96 5.29
N SER A 113 -15.31 -1.17 6.19
CA SER A 113 -14.52 -2.41 6.26
C SER A 113 -15.16 -3.49 7.14
N GLY A 114 -16.28 -3.19 7.81
CA GLY A 114 -17.00 -4.12 8.67
C GLY A 114 -16.20 -4.57 9.90
N ILE A 115 -15.34 -3.68 10.42
CA ILE A 115 -14.50 -3.94 11.61
C ILE A 115 -14.76 -2.94 12.73
N ASP A 116 -15.85 -2.20 12.65
CA ASP A 116 -16.30 -1.22 13.62
C ASP A 116 -16.49 -1.79 15.02
N GLY A 117 -16.91 -3.05 15.15
CA GLY A 117 -16.99 -3.73 16.46
C GLY A 117 -15.63 -3.94 17.16
N ASN A 118 -14.50 -3.76 16.47
CA ASN A 118 -13.16 -3.95 17.03
C ASN A 118 -12.54 -2.66 17.57
N TYR A 119 -13.20 -1.50 17.41
CA TYR A 119 -12.63 -0.19 17.74
C TYR A 119 -13.60 0.68 18.53
N ASP A 120 -13.14 1.25 19.64
CA ASP A 120 -13.86 2.33 20.33
C ASP A 120 -13.33 3.68 19.85
N ILE A 121 -13.80 4.09 18.67
CA ILE A 121 -13.39 5.33 18.00
C ILE A 121 -13.56 6.55 18.92
N TRP A 122 -14.61 6.56 19.76
CA TRP A 122 -14.85 7.64 20.72
C TRP A 122 -13.77 7.70 21.79
N LYS A 123 -13.50 6.56 22.44
CA LYS A 123 -12.48 6.48 23.49
C LYS A 123 -11.12 6.88 22.95
N ASP A 124 -10.75 6.34 21.79
CA ASP A 124 -9.45 6.57 21.18
C ASP A 124 -9.29 8.01 20.69
N PHE A 125 -10.36 8.61 20.15
CA PHE A 125 -10.38 10.03 19.82
C PHE A 125 -10.11 10.89 21.05
N PHE A 126 -10.80 10.65 22.17
CA PHE A 126 -10.56 11.43 23.39
C PHE A 126 -9.15 11.22 23.92
N CYS A 127 -8.68 9.98 24.02
CA CYS A 127 -7.33 9.66 24.47
C CYS A 127 -6.25 10.37 23.63
N ALA A 128 -6.40 10.42 22.30
CA ALA A 128 -5.46 11.09 21.41
C ALA A 128 -5.43 12.62 21.61
N ASN A 129 -6.52 13.21 22.09
CA ASN A 129 -6.65 14.67 22.26
C ASN A 129 -6.33 15.15 23.70
N ILE A 130 -6.29 14.26 24.70
CA ILE A 130 -5.89 14.59 26.08
C ILE A 130 -4.55 15.37 26.15
N PRO A 131 -3.48 14.98 25.43
CA PRO A 131 -2.21 15.70 25.47
C PRO A 131 -2.25 17.13 24.91
N ILE A 132 -3.31 17.50 24.17
CA ILE A 132 -3.47 18.81 23.54
C ILE A 132 -4.18 19.79 24.50
N ASP A 133 -5.33 19.39 25.02
CA ASP A 133 -6.17 20.22 25.88
C ASP A 133 -6.99 19.32 26.82
N ASN A 134 -6.32 18.77 27.84
CA ASN A 134 -6.91 17.84 28.80
C ASN A 134 -8.19 18.40 29.48
N PRO A 135 -8.22 19.67 29.96
CA PRO A 135 -9.44 20.22 30.55
C PRO A 135 -10.62 20.21 29.60
N TYR A 136 -10.44 20.67 28.35
CA TYR A 136 -11.51 20.69 27.37
C TYR A 136 -11.97 19.27 26.98
N VAL A 137 -11.01 18.36 26.76
CA VAL A 137 -11.31 16.96 26.42
C VAL A 137 -12.13 16.28 27.51
N THR A 138 -11.74 16.46 28.77
CA THR A 138 -12.40 15.83 29.91
C THR A 138 -13.83 16.33 30.07
N VAL A 139 -14.07 17.63 29.89
CA VAL A 139 -15.42 18.21 29.93
C VAL A 139 -16.29 17.66 28.80
N ARG A 140 -15.80 17.69 27.55
CA ARG A 140 -16.57 17.21 26.40
C ARG A 140 -16.85 15.71 26.47
N LYS A 141 -15.88 14.90 26.92
CA LYS A 141 -16.08 13.47 27.15
C LYS A 141 -17.21 13.22 28.14
N ARG A 142 -17.21 13.93 29.28
CA ARG A 142 -18.26 13.81 30.30
C ARG A 142 -19.63 14.24 29.76
N GLU A 143 -19.72 15.33 29.01
CA GLU A 143 -20.99 15.79 28.42
C GLU A 143 -21.63 14.73 27.51
N ILE A 144 -20.82 14.04 26.71
CA ILE A 144 -21.29 12.97 25.82
C ILE A 144 -21.64 11.70 26.58
N GLU A 145 -20.89 11.37 27.64
CA GLU A 145 -21.23 10.25 28.52
C GLU A 145 -22.57 10.48 29.24
N ILE A 146 -22.87 11.72 29.64
CA ILE A 146 -24.13 12.08 30.31
C ILE A 146 -25.30 12.15 29.31
N GLY A 147 -25.10 12.78 28.15
CA GLY A 147 -26.15 12.91 27.14
C GLY A 147 -26.38 11.63 26.31
N GLY A 148 -25.46 10.68 26.36
CA GLY A 148 -25.52 9.46 25.56
C GLY A 148 -24.96 9.65 24.16
N LYS A 149 -24.21 8.67 23.66
CA LYS A 149 -23.55 8.73 22.35
C LYS A 149 -24.53 8.81 21.17
N GLU A 150 -25.80 8.48 21.36
CA GLU A 150 -26.83 8.53 20.31
C GLU A 150 -27.30 9.96 20.02
N ASP A 151 -27.17 10.85 21.00
CA ASP A 151 -27.54 12.27 20.89
C ASP A 151 -26.41 13.13 20.27
N PHE A 152 -25.24 12.54 20.05
CA PHE A 152 -24.07 13.21 19.48
C PHE A 152 -23.54 12.50 18.24
N SER A 153 -23.50 13.21 17.11
CA SER A 153 -22.74 12.76 15.95
C SER A 153 -21.24 12.89 16.23
N PHE A 154 -20.47 11.82 15.95
CA PHE A 154 -19.01 11.87 16.02
C PHE A 154 -18.44 13.01 15.15
N ALA A 155 -19.09 13.31 14.02
CA ALA A 155 -18.69 14.40 13.14
C ALA A 155 -18.80 15.78 13.80
N ASP A 156 -19.87 16.01 14.55
CA ASP A 156 -20.09 17.29 15.23
C ASP A 156 -19.06 17.51 16.31
N VAL A 157 -18.71 16.45 17.04
CA VAL A 157 -17.68 16.48 18.08
C VAL A 157 -16.30 16.72 17.49
N VAL A 158 -15.95 16.02 16.41
CA VAL A 158 -14.69 16.27 15.69
C VAL A 158 -14.62 17.72 15.21
N ASN A 159 -15.70 18.26 14.64
CA ASN A 159 -15.74 19.63 14.15
C ASN A 159 -15.64 20.68 15.27
N ASP A 160 -16.25 20.42 16.43
CA ASP A 160 -16.12 21.24 17.63
C ASP A 160 -14.66 21.32 18.10
N PHE A 161 -13.97 20.18 18.20
CA PHE A 161 -12.54 20.13 18.51
C PHE A 161 -11.69 20.89 17.46
N ARG A 162 -11.98 20.73 16.16
CA ARG A 162 -11.30 21.49 15.10
C ARG A 162 -11.49 22.99 15.28
N SER A 163 -12.70 23.43 15.61
CA SER A 163 -13.02 24.83 15.85
C SER A 163 -12.26 25.37 17.06
N LYS A 164 -12.29 24.65 18.19
CA LYS A 164 -11.56 24.99 19.41
C LYS A 164 -10.06 25.12 19.16
N TYR A 165 -9.45 24.14 18.51
CA TYR A 165 -8.01 24.17 18.27
C TYR A 165 -7.58 25.17 17.21
N ARG A 166 -8.44 25.50 16.23
CA ARG A 166 -8.21 26.62 15.32
C ARG A 166 -8.22 27.94 16.08
N LYS A 167 -9.18 28.15 16.99
CA LYS A 167 -9.25 29.37 17.83
C LYS A 167 -8.03 29.53 18.73
N ASN A 168 -7.52 28.43 19.27
CA ASN A 168 -6.35 28.44 20.15
C ASN A 168 -5.01 28.49 19.38
N GLY A 169 -5.03 28.58 18.04
CA GLY A 169 -3.81 28.59 17.21
C GLY A 169 -3.04 27.26 17.16
N ILE A 170 -3.61 26.20 17.72
CA ILE A 170 -3.01 24.85 17.76
C ILE A 170 -3.05 24.19 16.37
N TYR A 171 -4.06 24.53 15.56
CA TYR A 171 -4.13 24.21 14.14
C TYR A 171 -4.00 25.48 13.31
N GLN A 172 -2.94 25.58 12.51
CA GLN A 172 -3.00 26.39 11.31
C GLN A 172 -3.89 25.66 10.31
N ALA A 173 -4.94 26.32 9.84
CA ALA A 173 -5.63 25.87 8.64
C ALA A 173 -4.54 25.72 7.56
N ARG A 174 -4.47 24.56 6.89
CA ARG A 174 -3.80 24.51 5.59
C ARG A 174 -4.56 25.48 4.69
N THR A 175 -4.11 26.73 4.64
CA THR A 175 -4.38 27.62 3.53
C THR A 175 -3.87 26.92 2.28
N SER A 176 -4.80 26.66 1.36
CA SER A 176 -4.60 26.44 -0.08
C SER A 176 -3.29 25.78 -0.55
N CYS A 177 -3.44 24.59 -1.16
CA CYS A 177 -2.70 24.12 -2.33
C CYS A 177 -1.32 24.77 -2.60
N VAL A 178 -0.23 24.14 -2.15
CA VAL A 178 1.00 23.93 -2.95
C VAL A 178 1.66 22.64 -2.45
N GLN A 179 2.08 21.80 -3.38
CA GLN A 179 2.97 20.65 -3.15
C GLN A 179 4.20 21.05 -2.34
N SER A 180 4.48 20.31 -1.27
CA SER A 180 5.86 20.06 -0.83
C SER A 180 5.87 18.80 0.01
N TYR A 181 6.07 17.67 -0.68
CA TYR A 181 6.66 16.50 -0.06
C TYR A 181 8.17 16.77 -0.03
N TYR A 182 8.73 17.04 1.14
CA TYR A 182 10.13 16.79 1.46
C TYR A 182 10.30 16.73 2.98
N LEU A 183 11.24 15.88 3.39
CA LEU A 183 11.79 15.65 4.73
C LEU A 183 10.97 14.68 5.60
N GLU A 184 11.52 13.59 6.15
CA GLU A 184 12.81 12.91 6.06
C GLU A 184 12.66 11.64 6.93
N TRP A 185 13.20 10.51 6.45
CA TRP A 185 13.22 9.14 7.04
C TRP A 185 11.95 8.29 6.90
#